data_AF-A0A6G1ZLS7-F1
#
_entry.id   AF-A0A6G1ZLS7-F1
#
_cell.length_a   1.000
_cell.length_b   1.000
_cell.length_c   1.000
_cell.angle_alpha   90.00
_cell.angle_beta   90.00
_cell.angle_gamma   90.00
#
_symmetry.space_group_name_H-M   'P 1'
#
loop_
_entity.id
_entity.type
_entity.pdbx_description
1 polymer ?
#
loop_
_entity_poly.entity_id
_entity_poly.type
_entity_poly.pdbx_seq_one_letter_code
_entity_poly.pdbx_strand_id
1 'polypeptide(L)' 'MKYIRTAPNVEYSTDRDFFLENQIVCIVSREGTKFCSLIENRLFMRSDSRHISKRMQMHIMCEIHEDIRRLRYGGEPVE' A
#
# COMPACT_ATOMS: atom_id res chain seq x y z
N MET A 1 -3.61 5.56 17.57
CA MET A 1 -3.29 5.21 16.18
C MET A 1 -4.27 5.96 15.30
N LYS A 2 -3.83 6.65 14.24
CA LYS A 2 -4.72 7.41 13.35
C LYS A 2 -4.93 6.65 12.05
N TYR A 3 -6.07 6.86 11.40
CA TYR A 3 -6.44 6.16 10.18
C TYR A 3 -6.94 7.12 9.10
N ILE A 4 -6.86 6.66 7.86
CA ILE A 4 -7.44 7.32 6.67
C ILE A 4 -8.45 6.37 6.07
N ARG A 5 -9.70 6.81 6.01
CA ARG A 5 -10.79 6.07 5.40
C ARG A 5 -10.79 6.33 3.91
N THR A 6 -10.47 5.31 3.12
CA THR A 6 -10.41 5.41 1.65
C THR A 6 -11.67 4.91 0.96
N ALA A 7 -12.47 4.10 1.67
CA ALA A 7 -13.78 3.60 1.26
C ALA A 7 -14.64 3.36 2.52
N PRO A 8 -15.97 3.16 2.41
CA PRO A 8 -16.87 3.09 3.57
C PRO A 8 -16.47 2.12 4.70
N ASN A 9 -15.73 1.04 4.37
CA ASN A 9 -15.28 0.02 5.32
C ASN A 9 -13.77 -0.26 5.24
N VAL A 10 -12.98 0.68 4.71
CA VAL A 10 -11.53 0.49 4.50
C VAL A 10 -10.76 1.64 5.11
N GLU A 11 -9.94 1.31 6.10
CA GLU A 11 -9.13 2.26 6.86
C GLU A 11 -7.66 1.86 6.83
N TYR A 12 -6.83 2.72 6.25
CA TYR A 12 -5.38 2.57 6.28
C TYR A 12 -4.79 3.29 7.47
N SER A 13 -3.88 2.64 8.16
CA SER A 13 -3.15 3.21 9.30
C SER A 13 -2.18 4.29 8.82
N THR A 14 -2.09 5.39 9.56
CA THR A 14 -1.01 6.38 9.36
C THR A 14 0.29 5.95 10.03
N ASP A 15 0.27 4.91 10.87
CA ASP A 15 1.48 4.27 11.39
C ASP A 15 2.10 3.41 10.28
N ARG A 16 3.34 3.74 9.91
CA ARG A 16 4.02 3.13 8.77
C ARG A 16 4.36 1.67 9.01
N ASP A 17 4.87 1.35 10.19
CA ASP A 17 5.36 -0.01 10.47
C ASP A 17 4.17 -0.97 10.49
N PHE A 18 3.06 -0.57 11.12
CA PHE A 18 1.81 -1.34 11.06
C PHE A 18 1.26 -1.48 9.64
N PHE A 19 1.27 -0.40 8.85
CA PHE A 19 0.80 -0.45 7.45
C PHE A 19 1.61 -1.47 6.64
N LEU A 20 2.94 -1.41 6.74
CA LEU A 20 3.86 -2.29 6.01
C LEU A 20 3.71 -3.75 6.41
N GLU A 21 3.43 -4.03 7.68
CA GLU A 21 3.25 -5.38 8.20
C GLU A 21 1.88 -5.98 7.88
N ASN A 22 0.82 -5.16 7.85
CA ASN A 22 -0.56 -5.68 7.90
C ASN A 22 -1.46 -5.27 6.73
N GLN A 23 -1.13 -4.22 5.97
CA GLN A 23 -2.10 -3.57 5.07
C GLN A 23 -1.68 -3.54 3.60
N ILE A 24 -0.42 -3.86 3.30
CA ILE A 24 0.13 -3.92 1.94
C ILE A 24 0.96 -5.19 1.73
N VAL A 25 0.95 -5.72 0.51
CA VAL A 25 1.76 -6.85 0.10
C VAL A 25 2.41 -6.62 -1.25
N CYS A 26 3.66 -7.08 -1.39
CA CYS A 26 4.35 -7.20 -2.66
C CYS A 26 4.27 -8.65 -3.15
N ILE A 27 3.65 -8.87 -4.31
CA ILE A 27 3.47 -10.18 -4.94
C ILE A 27 4.35 -10.24 -6.18
N VAL A 28 5.34 -11.13 -6.18
CA VAL A 28 6.19 -11.41 -7.35
C VAL A 28 5.69 -12.70 -8.00
N SER A 29 5.36 -12.64 -9.28
CA SER A 29 4.82 -13.77 -10.05
C SER A 29 5.47 -13.88 -11.43
N ARG A 30 5.00 -14.80 -12.27
CA ARG A 30 5.44 -14.89 -13.68
C ARG A 30 5.06 -13.64 -14.50
N GLU A 31 3.98 -12.96 -14.11
CA GLU A 31 3.47 -11.76 -14.79
C GLU A 31 4.18 -10.45 -14.38
N GLY A 32 5.15 -10.53 -13.47
CA GLY A 32 5.82 -9.37 -12.89
C GLY A 32 5.53 -9.21 -11.40
N THR A 33 5.74 -7.99 -10.91
CA THR A 33 5.59 -7.60 -9.51
C THR A 33 4.37 -6.71 -9.33
N LYS A 34 3.55 -6.99 -8.31
CA LYS A 34 2.34 -6.22 -7.96
C LYS A 34 2.44 -5.77 -6.50
N PHE A 35 2.00 -4.55 -6.23
CA PHE A 35 1.81 -4.02 -4.88
C PHE A 35 0.32 -3.86 -4.64
N CYS A 36 -0.22 -4.64 -3.71
CA CYS A 36 -1.66 -4.75 -3.47
C CYS A 36 -1.99 -4.43 -2.02
N SER A 37 -3.21 -3.98 -1.78
CA SER A 37 -3.75 -3.95 -0.43
C SER A 37 -4.05 -5.36 0.09
N LEU A 38 -3.86 -5.55 1.40
CA LEU A 38 -4.30 -6.74 2.12
C LEU A 38 -5.71 -6.61 2.71
N ILE A 39 -6.27 -5.40 2.79
CA ILE A 39 -7.52 -5.11 3.48
C ILE A 39 -8.67 -4.73 2.53
N GLU A 40 -8.36 -4.54 1.25
CA GLU A 40 -9.35 -4.34 0.19
C GLU A 40 -8.82 -4.88 -1.15
N ASN A 41 -9.70 -5.03 -2.14
CA ASN A 41 -9.34 -5.49 -3.48
C ASN A 41 -8.75 -4.34 -4.33
N ARG A 42 -7.64 -3.75 -3.88
CA ARG A 42 -6.95 -2.62 -4.55
C ARG A 42 -5.55 -3.00 -5.01
N LEU A 43 -5.26 -2.71 -6.28
CA LEU A 43 -3.92 -2.73 -6.86
C LEU A 43 -3.35 -1.31 -6.85
N PHE A 44 -2.23 -1.09 -6.16
CA PHE A 44 -1.55 0.20 -6.10
C PHE A 44 -0.59 0.40 -7.26
N MET A 45 0.21 -0.63 -7.56
CA MET A 45 1.23 -0.57 -8.61
C MET A 45 1.46 -1.94 -9.23
N ARG A 46 1.76 -1.96 -10.52
CA ARG A 46 2.22 -3.13 -11.27
C ARG A 46 3.50 -2.78 -12.04
N SER A 47 4.44 -3.71 -12.06
CA SER A 47 5.61 -3.71 -12.92
C SER A 47 5.73 -5.06 -13.60
N ASP A 48 6.08 -5.08 -14.89
CA ASP A 48 6.35 -6.34 -15.61
C ASP A 48 7.68 -6.98 -15.18
N SER A 49 8.53 -6.23 -14.46
CA SER A 49 9.78 -6.75 -13.90
C SER A 49 9.52 -7.69 -12.73
N ARG A 50 10.20 -8.85 -12.75
CA ARG A 50 10.28 -9.81 -11.64
C ARG A 50 11.48 -9.58 -10.73
N HIS A 51 12.34 -8.62 -11.09
CA HIS A 51 13.65 -8.41 -10.46
C HIS A 51 13.71 -7.06 -9.72
N ILE A 52 12.71 -6.78 -8.89
CA ILE A 52 12.73 -5.63 -7.98
C ILE A 52 13.43 -6.06 -6.70
N SER A 53 14.52 -5.38 -6.32
CA SER A 53 15.25 -5.71 -5.09
C SER A 53 14.38 -5.51 -3.84
N LYS A 54 14.63 -6.26 -2.76
CA LYS A 54 13.88 -6.11 -1.49
C LYS A 54 13.90 -4.66 -0.98
N ARG A 55 15.05 -3.98 -1.10
CA ARG A 55 15.18 -2.56 -0.73
C ARG A 55 14.26 -1.65 -1.55
N MET A 56 14.16 -1.90 -2.87
CA MET A 56 13.27 -1.14 -3.73
C MET A 56 11.81 -1.48 -3.47
N GLN A 57 11.47 -2.74 -3.18
CA GLN A 57 10.12 -3.13 -2.77
C GLN A 57 9.69 -2.37 -1.52
N MET A 58 10.53 -2.34 -0.48
CA MET A 58 10.27 -1.57 0.74
C MET A 58 10.12 -0.08 0.46
N HIS A 59 10.98 0.49 -0.39
CA HIS A 59 10.87 1.90 -0.78
C HIS A 59 9.53 2.20 -1.45
N ILE A 60 9.09 1.37 -2.40
CA ILE A 60 7.80 1.52 -3.08
C ILE A 60 6.63 1.40 -2.09
N MET A 61 6.68 0.43 -1.16
CA MET A 61 5.63 0.26 -0.14
C MET A 61 5.54 1.49 0.78
N CYS A 62 6.69 2.08 1.16
CA CYS A 62 6.74 3.34 1.91
C CYS A 62 6.18 4.52 1.12
N GLU A 63 6.48 4.64 -0.17
CA GLU A 63 5.92 5.71 -1.01
C GLU A 63 4.40 5.58 -1.16
N ILE A 64 3.89 4.35 -1.33
CA ILE A 64 2.44 4.10 -1.34
C ILE A 64 1.79 4.54 -0.02
N HIS A 65 2.43 4.25 1.11
CA HIS A 65 1.95 4.71 2.42
C HIS A 65 1.87 6.24 2.50
N GLU A 66 2.92 6.94 2.06
CA GLU A 66 2.94 8.41 2.02
C GLU A 66 1.89 8.97 1.06
N ASP A 67 1.64 8.32 -0.07
CA ASP A 67 0.59 8.71 -1.01
C ASP A 67 -0.81 8.53 -0.41
N ILE A 68 -1.06 7.45 0.34
CA ILE A 68 -2.30 7.29 1.12
C ILE A 68 -2.43 8.41 2.15
N ARG A 69 -1.35 8.71 2.88
CA ARG A 69 -1.31 9.80 3.87
C ARG A 69 -1.61 11.18 3.27
N ARG A 70 -1.23 11.37 2.01
CA ARG A 70 -1.49 12.59 1.22
C ARG A 70 -2.82 12.54 0.47
N LEU A 71 -3.67 11.54 0.76
CA LEU A 71 -5.00 11.36 0.15
C LEU A 71 -4.98 11.21 -1.38
N ARG A 72 -3.86 10.77 -1.95
CA ARG A 72 -3.72 10.56 -3.41
C ARG A 72 -4.50 9.35 -3.92
N TYR A 73 -4.94 8.50 -3.00
CA TYR A 73 -5.79 7.33 -3.26
C TYR A 73 -7.27 7.59 -2.94
N GLY A 74 -7.64 8.86 -2.73
CA GLY A 74 -8.93 9.26 -2.18
C GLY A 74 -9.03 8.99 -0.69
N GLY A 75 -10.10 9.48 -0.06
CA GLY A 75 -10.38 9.27 1.35
C GLY A 75 -10.20 10.50 2.22
N GLU A 76 -10.47 10.33 3.50
CA GLU A 76 -10.43 11.38 4.52
C GLU A 76 -9.84 10.85 5.84
N PRO A 77 -9.22 11.72 6.64
CA PRO A 77 -8.79 11.34 7.99
C PRO A 77 -9.98 10.89 8.84
N VAL A 78 -9.79 9.85 9.64
CA VAL A 78 -10.75 9.41 10.65
C VAL A 78 -10.43 10.12 11.97
N GLU A 79 -11.47 10.59 12.66
CA GLU A 79 -11.36 11.16 14.03
C GLU A 79 -11.12 10.09 15.10
#